data_AF-L2GTW3-F1
#
_entry.id   AF-L2GTW3-F1
#
_cell.length_a   1.000
_cell.length_b   1.000
_cell.length_c   1.000
_cell.angle_alpha   90.00
_cell.angle_beta   90.00
_cell.angle_gamma   90.00
#
_symmetry.space_group_name_H-M   'P 1'
#
loop_
_entity.id
_entity.type
_entity.pdbx_description
1 polymer ?
#
loop_
_entity_poly.entity_id
_entity_poly.type
_entity_poly.pdbx_seq_one_letter_code
_entity_poly.pdbx_strand_id
1 'polypeptide(L)'
;MHPMHKIEVEEQIIDKLEEIDQTFSSINKVLKEINHKIEQLSHTNTKILEHSQPWLNFFNITGEQPVTDSVEHTNELTSSGTYELPAHKYDVSVDDALHSLNMEQLPEAFSSEHVQMIYGYVEHRGQVGLNDVYEAFKDVEMERMDIFIEMMIRKRFLGCRDGVLYTKRRSDGH
;
A
#
# COMPACT_ATOMS: atom_id res chain seq x y z
N MET A 1 47.91 -3.15 42.51
CA MET A 1 47.74 -3.17 41.03
C MET A 1 46.60 -2.23 40.67
N HIS A 2 46.63 -1.63 39.48
CA HIS A 2 45.47 -1.04 38.77
C HIS A 2 45.08 0.45 38.98
N PRO A 3 45.94 1.40 38.59
CA PRO A 3 45.49 2.66 37.97
C PRO A 3 45.61 2.62 36.44
N MET A 4 46.66 1.97 35.92
CA MET A 4 46.94 1.93 34.48
C MET A 4 45.89 1.14 33.67
N HIS A 5 45.35 0.06 34.25
CA HIS A 5 44.29 -0.74 33.62
C HIS A 5 42.95 0.00 33.52
N LYS A 6 42.69 0.94 34.45
CA LYS A 6 41.46 1.75 34.40
C LYS A 6 41.52 2.77 33.26
N ILE A 7 42.70 3.37 33.05
CA ILE A 7 42.95 4.31 31.96
C ILE A 7 42.81 3.62 30.60
N GLU A 8 43.35 2.41 30.44
CA GLU A 8 43.24 1.62 29.22
C GLU A 8 41.78 1.28 28.87
N VAL A 9 40.95 0.96 29.87
CA VAL A 9 39.51 0.73 29.66
C VAL A 9 38.78 2.02 29.29
N GLU A 10 39.13 3.16 29.90
CA GLU A 10 38.56 4.47 29.55
C GLU A 10 38.91 4.88 28.11
N GLU A 11 40.14 4.63 27.65
CA GLU A 11 40.58 4.88 26.28
C GLU A 11 39.79 4.01 25.28
N GLN A 12 39.62 2.72 25.57
CA GLN A 12 38.80 1.82 24.73
C GLN A 12 37.32 2.27 24.65
N ILE A 13 36.77 2.84 25.72
CA ILE A 13 35.39 3.38 25.71
C ILE A 13 35.30 4.60 24.78
N ILE A 14 36.32 5.48 24.81
CA ILE A 14 36.37 6.66 23.94
C ILE A 14 36.46 6.24 22.48
N ASP A 15 37.34 5.30 22.14
CA ASP A 15 37.48 4.78 20.78
C ASP A 15 36.16 4.18 20.26
N LYS A 16 35.47 3.43 21.13
CA LYS A 16 34.16 2.84 20.78
C LYS A 16 33.08 3.91 20.59
N LEU A 17 33.08 4.97 21.39
CA LEU A 17 32.16 6.09 21.21
C LEU A 17 32.41 6.83 19.89
N GLU A 18 33.67 7.03 19.50
CA GLU A 18 34.02 7.65 18.23
C GLU A 18 33.58 6.78 17.03
N GLU A 19 33.79 5.46 17.11
CA GLU A 19 33.33 4.52 16.10
C GLU A 19 31.80 4.54 15.94
N ILE A 20 31.07 4.63 17.06
CA ILE A 20 29.61 4.77 17.09
C ILE A 20 29.18 6.07 16.41
N ASP A 21 29.82 7.20 16.74
CA ASP A 21 29.48 8.52 16.18
C ASP A 21 29.73 8.58 14.66
N GLN A 22 30.82 7.97 14.22
CA GLN A 22 31.15 7.83 12.80
C GLN A 22 30.12 6.95 12.08
N THR A 23 29.67 5.88 12.73
CA THR A 23 28.64 4.98 12.19
C THR A 23 27.29 5.71 12.06
N PHE A 24 26.87 6.45 13.08
CA PHE A 24 25.65 7.27 13.02
C PHE A 24 25.70 8.32 11.92
N SER A 25 26.86 8.97 11.75
CA SER A 25 27.08 9.93 10.67
C SER A 25 26.94 9.29 9.29
N SER A 26 27.50 8.09 9.11
CA SER A 26 27.37 7.31 7.88
C SER A 26 25.92 6.91 7.59
N ILE A 27 25.21 6.39 8.59
CA ILE A 27 23.79 6.02 8.48
C ILE A 27 22.96 7.23 8.05
N ASN A 28 23.17 8.38 8.69
CA ASN A 28 22.43 9.60 8.39
C ASN A 28 22.67 10.08 6.94
N LYS A 29 23.91 9.94 6.45
CA LYS A 29 24.24 10.25 5.05
C LYS A 29 23.51 9.32 4.07
N VAL A 30 23.50 8.02 4.35
CA VAL A 30 22.80 7.02 3.52
C VAL A 30 21.29 7.28 3.52
N LEU A 31 20.68 7.59 4.67
CA LEU A 31 19.26 7.93 4.76
C LEU A 31 18.90 9.16 3.91
N LYS A 32 19.74 10.20 3.94
CA LYS A 32 19.55 11.38 3.08
C LYS A 32 19.60 11.03 1.59
N GLU A 33 20.51 10.14 1.20
CA GLU A 33 20.61 9.67 -0.18
C GLU A 33 19.37 8.86 -0.61
N ILE A 34 18.86 8.00 0.28
CA ILE A 34 17.63 7.23 0.05
C ILE A 34 16.44 8.18 -0.16
N ASN A 35 16.25 9.16 0.73
CA ASN A 35 15.18 10.14 0.59
C ASN A 35 15.26 10.89 -0.74
N HIS A 36 16.45 11.31 -1.14
CA HIS A 36 16.65 11.98 -2.43
C HIS A 36 16.29 11.08 -3.62
N LYS A 37 16.63 9.79 -3.58
CA LYS A 37 16.25 8.83 -4.63
C LYS A 37 14.74 8.59 -4.67
N ILE A 38 14.06 8.58 -3.52
CA ILE A 38 12.59 8.46 -3.46
C ILE A 38 11.94 9.68 -4.11
N GLU A 39 12.41 10.90 -3.82
CA GLU A 39 11.91 12.13 -4.46
C GLU A 39 12.10 12.09 -5.98
N GLN A 40 13.28 11.67 -6.46
CA GLN A 40 13.56 11.51 -7.88
C GLN A 40 12.63 10.48 -8.55
N LEU A 41 12.35 9.35 -7.88
CA LEU A 41 11.44 8.33 -8.39
C LEU A 41 10.01 8.86 -8.47
N SER A 42 9.54 9.56 -7.44
CA SER A 42 8.21 10.20 -7.43
C SER A 42 8.06 11.19 -8.59
N HIS A 43 9.08 12.02 -8.82
CA HIS A 43 9.10 12.96 -9.94
C HIS A 43 9.07 12.26 -11.29
N THR A 44 9.83 11.16 -11.43
CA THR A 44 9.88 10.36 -12.66
C THR A 44 8.55 9.68 -12.93
N ASN A 45 7.91 9.09 -11.92
CA ASN A 45 6.58 8.50 -12.03
C ASN A 45 5.52 9.53 -12.43
N THR A 46 5.57 10.72 -11.84
CA THR A 46 4.65 11.82 -12.21
C THR A 46 4.79 12.17 -13.68
N LYS A 47 6.03 12.31 -14.18
CA LYS A 47 6.28 12.55 -15.61
C LYS A 47 5.78 11.42 -16.49
N ILE A 48 6.02 10.16 -16.10
CA ILE A 48 5.53 9.00 -16.87
C ILE A 48 4.01 9.05 -16.97
N LEU A 49 3.32 9.35 -15.87
CA LEU A 49 1.87 9.47 -15.83
C LEU A 49 1.39 10.60 -16.75
N GLU A 50 1.96 11.80 -16.64
CA GLU A 50 1.68 12.94 -17.53
C GLU A 50 1.89 12.60 -19.01
N HIS A 51 3.00 11.92 -19.34
CA HIS A 51 3.31 11.51 -20.71
C HIS A 51 2.43 10.36 -21.22
N SER A 52 1.91 9.53 -20.31
CA SER A 52 1.00 8.43 -20.63
C SER A 52 -0.46 8.87 -20.73
N GLN A 53 -0.81 10.06 -20.23
CA GLN A 53 -2.17 10.58 -20.22
C GLN A 53 -2.86 10.59 -21.60
N PRO A 54 -2.18 10.96 -22.71
CA PRO A 54 -2.78 10.87 -24.04
C PRO A 54 -3.14 9.43 -24.45
N TRP A 55 -2.32 8.46 -24.03
CA TRP A 55 -2.58 7.05 -24.30
C TRP A 55 -3.74 6.53 -23.44
N LEU A 56 -3.78 6.89 -22.16
CA LEU A 56 -4.92 6.58 -21.28
C LEU A 56 -6.22 7.14 -21.86
N ASN A 57 -6.21 8.40 -22.32
CA ASN A 57 -7.36 9.02 -22.98
C ASN A 57 -7.73 8.31 -24.28
N PHE A 58 -6.76 7.86 -25.08
CA PHE A 58 -7.00 7.15 -26.32
C PHE A 58 -7.67 5.79 -26.10
N PHE A 59 -7.20 5.00 -25.14
CA PHE A 59 -7.78 3.68 -24.83
C PHE A 59 -9.09 3.75 -24.05
N ASN A 60 -9.34 4.84 -23.31
CA ASN A 60 -10.58 5.08 -22.58
C ASN A 60 -11.77 5.49 -23.48
N ILE A 61 -11.60 5.68 -24.80
CA ILE A 61 -12.69 6.04 -25.73
C ILE A 61 -13.55 4.81 -26.13
N THR A 62 -13.30 3.62 -25.57
CA THR A 62 -14.03 2.39 -25.96
C THR A 62 -15.32 2.13 -25.18
N GLY A 63 -16.00 3.18 -24.68
CA GLY A 63 -17.24 3.00 -23.93
C GLY A 63 -18.01 4.29 -23.72
N GLU A 64 -18.51 4.91 -24.80
CA GLU A 64 -19.90 5.36 -24.92
C GLU A 64 -20.11 6.17 -26.22
N GLN A 65 -21.07 5.71 -27.02
CA GLN A 65 -21.61 6.44 -28.18
C GLN A 65 -22.46 7.65 -27.72
N PRO A 66 -22.64 8.67 -28.58
CA PRO A 66 -23.42 9.87 -28.27
C PRO A 66 -24.92 9.58 -28.34
N VAL A 67 -25.76 10.15 -27.45
CA VAL A 67 -26.80 11.18 -27.70
C VAL A 67 -27.41 11.66 -26.35
N THR A 68 -27.43 13.00 -26.15
CA THR A 68 -28.47 13.86 -25.48
C THR A 68 -29.08 13.44 -24.14
N ASP A 69 -29.27 14.29 -23.13
CA ASP A 69 -29.53 15.74 -23.10
C ASP A 69 -29.37 16.25 -21.64
N SER A 70 -28.75 17.42 -21.48
CA SER A 70 -28.98 18.46 -20.47
C SER A 70 -29.68 18.11 -19.13
N VAL A 71 -28.94 18.13 -18.01
CA VAL A 71 -29.33 18.89 -16.80
C VAL A 71 -28.08 19.43 -16.10
N GLU A 72 -28.19 20.69 -15.70
CA GLU A 72 -27.19 21.66 -15.30
C GLU A 72 -26.50 21.39 -13.94
N HIS A 73 -25.29 21.96 -13.86
CA HIS A 73 -24.50 22.18 -12.65
C HIS A 73 -25.29 22.68 -11.44
N THR A 74 -25.00 22.14 -10.26
CA THR A 74 -24.84 22.97 -9.05
C THR A 74 -23.68 22.42 -8.21
N ASN A 75 -22.58 23.18 -8.20
CA ASN A 75 -21.57 23.13 -7.16
C ASN A 75 -22.23 23.62 -5.85
N GLU A 76 -22.29 22.78 -4.83
CA GLU A 76 -22.34 23.25 -3.45
C GLU A 76 -21.20 22.63 -2.65
N LEU A 77 -20.22 23.50 -2.41
CA LEU A 77 -19.15 23.36 -1.45
C LEU A 77 -19.79 23.29 -0.05
N THR A 78 -19.83 22.10 0.57
CA THR A 78 -19.99 21.99 2.02
C THR A 78 -18.80 21.25 2.61
N SER A 79 -18.01 22.04 3.33
CA SER A 79 -16.89 21.63 4.14
C SER A 79 -17.36 20.71 5.28
N SER A 80 -16.94 19.45 5.24
CA SER A 80 -16.78 18.62 6.43
C SER A 80 -15.81 17.48 6.14
N GLY A 81 -14.58 17.61 6.66
CA GLY A 81 -13.65 16.50 6.87
C GLY A 81 -13.33 15.62 5.67
N THR A 82 -12.78 16.18 4.60
CA THR A 82 -12.24 15.39 3.48
C THR A 82 -10.91 14.77 3.89
N TYR A 83 -10.92 13.53 4.37
CA TYR A 83 -9.74 12.67 4.30
C TYR A 83 -9.66 12.18 2.86
N GLU A 84 -8.72 12.74 2.10
CA GLU A 84 -8.38 12.25 0.76
C GLU A 84 -7.82 10.83 0.90
N LEU A 85 -8.68 9.81 0.71
CA LEU A 85 -8.22 8.43 0.60
C LEU A 85 -7.41 8.30 -0.70
N PRO A 86 -6.17 7.81 -0.65
CA PRO A 86 -5.33 7.67 -1.83
C PRO A 86 -5.88 6.54 -2.69
N ALA A 87 -6.68 6.88 -3.70
CA ALA A 87 -7.31 5.96 -4.65
C ALA A 87 -6.32 5.08 -5.45
N HIS A 88 -5.01 5.21 -5.22
CA HIS A 88 -3.95 4.56 -5.98
C HIS A 88 -3.03 3.66 -5.14
N LYS A 89 -3.27 3.47 -3.83
CA LYS A 89 -2.34 2.72 -2.96
C LYS A 89 -2.20 1.23 -3.33
N TYR A 90 -3.18 0.66 -4.03
CA TYR A 90 -3.30 -0.78 -4.24
C TYR A 90 -3.43 -1.21 -5.70
N ASP A 91 -3.18 -0.33 -6.68
CA ASP A 91 -3.38 -0.64 -8.10
C ASP A 91 -2.29 -1.61 -8.62
N VAL A 92 -2.51 -2.90 -8.37
CA VAL A 92 -1.67 -3.99 -8.84
C VAL A 92 -2.59 -4.99 -9.52
N SER A 93 -2.72 -4.85 -10.85
CA SER A 93 -3.36 -5.86 -11.68
C SER A 93 -2.51 -7.13 -11.69
N VAL A 94 -2.92 -8.13 -10.89
CA VAL A 94 -2.31 -9.46 -10.84
C VAL A 94 -3.32 -10.50 -11.30
N ASP A 95 -3.73 -10.42 -12.57
CA ASP A 95 -4.76 -11.33 -13.11
C ASP A 95 -4.27 -12.78 -13.29
N ASP A 96 -2.97 -13.07 -13.32
CA ASP A 96 -2.49 -14.37 -13.82
C ASP A 96 -2.16 -15.46 -12.78
N ALA A 97 -2.27 -15.22 -11.46
CA ALA A 97 -2.02 -16.28 -10.47
C ALA A 97 -2.54 -15.99 -9.04
N LEU A 98 -3.83 -15.65 -8.86
CA LEU A 98 -4.40 -15.58 -7.51
C LEU A 98 -4.52 -16.98 -6.88
N HIS A 99 -4.17 -17.08 -5.61
CA HIS A 99 -4.27 -18.32 -4.81
C HIS A 99 -5.46 -18.27 -3.85
N SER A 100 -6.01 -19.44 -3.52
CA SER A 100 -6.93 -19.56 -2.39
C SER A 100 -6.20 -19.18 -1.10
N LEU A 101 -6.90 -18.53 -0.17
CA LEU A 101 -6.34 -18.15 1.11
C LEU A 101 -5.75 -19.36 1.84
N ASN A 102 -4.46 -19.32 2.14
CA ASN A 102 -3.80 -20.32 2.97
C ASN A 102 -3.23 -19.64 4.22
N MET A 103 -3.83 -19.95 5.38
CA MET A 103 -3.43 -19.40 6.68
C MET A 103 -1.99 -19.77 7.06
N GLU A 104 -1.46 -20.89 6.58
CA GLU A 104 -0.09 -21.35 6.88
C GLU A 104 0.99 -20.50 6.18
N GLN A 105 0.60 -19.72 5.17
CA GLN A 105 1.52 -18.83 4.45
C GLN A 105 1.57 -17.40 5.02
N LEU A 106 0.74 -17.13 6.04
CA LEU A 106 0.70 -15.87 6.76
C LEU A 106 1.72 -15.88 7.89
N PRO A 107 2.44 -14.77 8.14
CA PRO A 107 3.18 -14.63 9.39
C PRO A 107 2.22 -14.76 10.58
N GLU A 108 2.70 -15.28 11.71
CA GLU A 108 1.89 -15.52 12.91
C GLU A 108 1.16 -14.24 13.40
N ALA A 109 1.80 -13.08 13.25
CA ALA A 109 1.22 -11.76 13.54
C ALA A 109 -0.04 -11.41 12.71
N PHE A 110 -0.26 -12.11 11.59
CA PHE A 110 -1.37 -11.90 10.66
C PHE A 110 -2.37 -13.06 10.62
N SER A 111 -2.21 -14.05 11.49
CA SER A 111 -3.16 -15.16 11.67
C SER A 111 -4.40 -14.72 12.46
N SER A 112 -4.99 -13.60 12.05
CA SER A 112 -6.12 -12.94 12.68
C SER A 112 -7.43 -13.34 11.99
N GLU A 113 -8.48 -13.54 12.79
CA GLU A 113 -9.85 -13.80 12.31
C GLU A 113 -10.30 -12.78 11.25
N HIS A 114 -9.94 -11.52 11.42
CA HIS A 114 -10.24 -10.43 10.48
C HIS A 114 -9.74 -10.70 9.04
N VAL A 115 -8.57 -11.35 8.88
CA VAL A 115 -8.03 -11.65 7.53
C VAL A 115 -8.92 -12.67 6.83
N GLN A 116 -9.41 -13.68 7.55
CA GLN A 116 -10.37 -14.65 7.02
C GLN A 116 -11.70 -13.98 6.68
N MET A 117 -12.20 -13.09 7.55
CA MET A 117 -13.46 -12.40 7.34
C MET A 117 -13.41 -11.50 6.11
N ILE A 118 -12.34 -10.71 5.95
CA ILE A 118 -12.17 -9.82 4.80
C ILE A 118 -12.08 -10.63 3.50
N TYR A 119 -11.26 -11.67 3.48
CA TYR A 119 -11.16 -12.54 2.31
C TYR A 119 -12.50 -13.20 1.97
N GLY A 120 -13.19 -13.75 2.96
CA GLY A 120 -14.50 -14.37 2.78
C GLY A 120 -15.56 -13.38 2.30
N TYR A 121 -15.52 -12.14 2.79
CA TYR A 121 -16.41 -11.07 2.35
C TYR A 121 -16.21 -10.71 0.87
N VAL A 122 -14.96 -10.58 0.43
CA VAL A 122 -14.63 -10.34 -0.98
C VAL A 122 -14.95 -11.58 -1.83
N GLU A 123 -14.68 -12.79 -1.33
CA GLU A 123 -14.97 -14.04 -2.04
C GLU A 123 -16.48 -14.24 -2.30
N HIS A 124 -17.33 -13.94 -1.32
CA HIS A 124 -18.79 -14.10 -1.46
C HIS A 124 -19.40 -13.09 -2.42
N ARG A 125 -18.86 -11.87 -2.47
CA ARG A 125 -19.37 -10.79 -3.33
C ARG A 125 -18.68 -10.72 -4.69
N GLY A 126 -17.57 -11.42 -4.87
CA GLY A 126 -16.77 -11.50 -6.09
C GLY A 126 -15.94 -10.26 -6.37
N GLN A 127 -16.56 -9.07 -6.33
CA GLN A 127 -15.91 -7.77 -6.49
C GLN A 127 -16.48 -6.79 -5.45
N VAL A 128 -15.60 -6.12 -4.72
CA VAL A 128 -16.00 -5.25 -3.60
C VAL A 128 -15.14 -3.98 -3.61
N GLY A 129 -15.76 -2.81 -3.52
CA GLY A 129 -15.01 -1.56 -3.40
C GLY A 129 -14.28 -1.48 -2.06
N LEU A 130 -13.11 -0.83 -2.03
CA LEU A 130 -12.37 -0.59 -0.79
C LEU A 130 -13.23 0.09 0.28
N ASN A 131 -14.03 1.09 -0.10
CA ASN A 131 -14.98 1.77 0.79
C ASN A 131 -15.99 0.80 1.40
N ASP A 132 -16.49 -0.17 0.64
CA ASP A 132 -17.45 -1.16 1.15
C ASP A 132 -16.80 -2.13 2.15
N VAL A 133 -15.49 -2.36 2.04
CA VAL A 133 -14.73 -3.15 3.02
C VAL A 133 -14.53 -2.34 4.30
N TYR A 134 -14.08 -1.08 4.21
CA TYR A 134 -13.93 -0.24 5.40
C TYR A 134 -15.27 -0.02 6.13
N GLU A 135 -16.36 0.12 5.38
CA GLU A 135 -17.71 0.26 5.95
C GLU A 135 -18.23 -1.04 6.57
N ALA A 136 -17.86 -2.21 6.03
CA ALA A 136 -18.25 -3.51 6.59
C ALA A 136 -17.48 -3.85 7.88
N PHE A 137 -16.26 -3.33 8.03
CA PHE A 137 -15.34 -3.63 9.13
C PHE A 137 -14.92 -2.38 9.91
N LYS A 138 -15.91 -1.53 10.26
CA LYS A 138 -15.69 -0.27 11.01
C LYS A 138 -15.14 -0.46 12.42
N ASP A 139 -15.25 -1.67 12.94
CA ASP A 139 -14.72 -2.10 14.23
C ASP A 139 -13.19 -2.27 14.22
N VAL A 140 -12.58 -2.32 13.03
CA VAL A 140 -11.14 -2.41 12.84
C VAL A 140 -10.57 -1.04 12.47
N GLU A 141 -9.46 -0.65 13.09
CA GLU A 141 -8.74 0.57 12.72
C GLU A 141 -8.32 0.56 11.25
N MET A 142 -8.52 1.68 10.57
CA MET A 142 -8.26 1.80 9.12
C MET A 142 -6.81 1.47 8.75
N GLU A 143 -5.83 1.93 9.55
CA GLU A 143 -4.41 1.61 9.34
C GLU A 143 -4.14 0.10 9.43
N ARG A 144 -4.84 -0.59 10.33
CA ARG A 144 -4.71 -2.05 10.49
C ARG A 144 -5.37 -2.80 9.33
N MET A 145 -6.51 -2.30 8.85
CA MET A 145 -7.21 -2.80 7.67
C MET A 145 -6.33 -2.66 6.41
N ASP A 146 -5.69 -1.51 6.25
CA ASP A 146 -4.74 -1.24 5.17
C ASP A 146 -3.61 -2.27 5.13
N ILE A 147 -3.03 -2.58 6.29
CA ILE A 147 -1.96 -3.58 6.39
C ILE A 147 -2.47 -4.96 6.00
N PHE A 148 -3.68 -5.35 6.42
CA PHE A 148 -4.27 -6.63 6.04
C PHE A 148 -4.51 -6.74 4.54
N ILE A 149 -5.11 -5.71 3.94
CA ILE A 149 -5.39 -5.66 2.51
C ILE A 149 -4.08 -5.69 1.71
N GLU A 150 -3.10 -4.86 2.08
CA GLU A 150 -1.79 -4.82 1.44
C GLU A 150 -1.09 -6.17 1.49
N MET A 151 -1.10 -6.83 2.65
CA MET A 151 -0.52 -8.15 2.83
C MET A 151 -1.22 -9.19 1.96
N MET A 152 -2.55 -9.19 1.91
CA MET A 152 -3.33 -10.13 1.08
C MET A 152 -3.05 -9.95 -0.41
N ILE A 153 -2.89 -8.71 -0.87
CA ILE A 153 -2.51 -8.40 -2.26
C ILE A 153 -1.08 -8.88 -2.54
N ARG A 154 -0.14 -8.56 -1.65
CA ARG A 154 1.27 -8.95 -1.78
C ARG A 154 1.45 -10.47 -1.82
N LYS A 155 0.65 -11.21 -1.06
CA LYS A 155 0.62 -12.68 -1.04
C LYS A 155 -0.23 -13.28 -2.16
N ARG A 156 -0.84 -12.45 -3.01
CA ARG A 156 -1.69 -12.85 -4.15
C ARG A 156 -2.92 -13.65 -3.73
N PHE A 157 -3.48 -13.36 -2.56
CA PHE A 157 -4.80 -13.86 -2.16
C PHE A 157 -5.91 -12.98 -2.73
N LEU A 158 -5.69 -11.66 -2.74
CA LEU A 158 -6.59 -10.67 -3.33
C LEU A 158 -5.93 -9.97 -4.52
N GLY A 159 -6.73 -9.67 -5.53
CA GLY A 159 -6.41 -8.68 -6.55
C GLY A 159 -7.06 -7.34 -6.20
N CYS A 160 -6.45 -6.24 -6.63
CA CYS A 160 -7.05 -4.92 -6.53
C CYS A 160 -6.88 -4.20 -7.86
N ARG A 161 -7.99 -3.71 -8.41
CA ARG A 161 -8.01 -2.97 -9.68
C ARG A 161 -8.99 -1.82 -9.55
N ASP A 162 -8.54 -0.60 -9.85
CA ASP A 162 -9.38 0.61 -9.79
C ASP A 162 -10.08 0.80 -8.41
N GLY A 163 -9.41 0.41 -7.32
CA GLY A 163 -9.97 0.45 -5.96
C GLY A 163 -11.01 -0.62 -5.64
N VAL A 164 -11.17 -1.63 -6.51
CA VAL A 164 -12.05 -2.78 -6.34
C VAL A 164 -11.22 -4.03 -6.04
N LEU A 165 -11.51 -4.66 -4.90
CA LEU A 165 -10.92 -5.92 -4.48
C LEU A 165 -11.66 -7.11 -5.08
N TYR A 166 -10.91 -8.13 -5.50
CA TYR A 166 -11.47 -9.36 -6.06
C TYR A 166 -10.63 -10.58 -5.68
N THR A 167 -11.27 -11.76 -5.68
CA THR A 167 -10.59 -13.05 -5.49
C THR A 167 -10.57 -13.85 -6.78
N LYS A 168 -9.84 -14.97 -6.79
CA LYS A 168 -9.90 -15.95 -7.87
C LYS A 168 -11.36 -16.38 -8.09
N ARG A 169 -11.91 -16.17 -9.29
CA ARG A 169 -13.22 -16.75 -9.64
C ARG A 169 -13.15 -18.26 -9.41
N ARG A 170 -14.07 -18.79 -8.61
CA ARG A 170 -14.38 -20.22 -8.67
C ARG A 170 -14.73 -20.49 -10.12
N SER A 171 -13.91 -21.29 -10.80
CA SER A 171 -14.33 -21.91 -12.05
C SER A 171 -15.48 -22.83 -11.67
N ASP A 172 -16.71 -22.32 -11.73
CA ASP A 172 -17.90 -23.13 -11.56
C ASP A 172 -17.88 -24.18 -12.68
N GLY A 173 -17.48 -25.39 -12.30
CA GLY A 173 -17.55 -26.56 -13.16
C GLY A 173 -19.01 -26.83 -13.46
N HIS A 174 -19.34 -26.81 -14.74
CA HIS A 174 -20.54 -27.46 -15.29
C HIS A 174 -20.53 -28.96 -15.00
#